data_AF-A0L332-F1
#
_entry.id   AF-A0L332-F1
#
_cell.length_a   1.000
_cell.length_b   1.000
_cell.length_c   1.000
_cell.angle_alpha   90.00
_cell.angle_beta   90.00
_cell.angle_gamma   90.00
#
_symmetry.space_group_name_H-M   'P 1'
#
loop_
_entity.id
_entity.type
_entity.pdbx_description
1 polymer ?
#
loop_
_entity_poly.entity_id
_entity_poly.type
_entity_poly.pdbx_seq_one_letter_code
_entity_poly.pdbx_strand_id
1 'polypeptide(L)'
;MTQLVFHHNHQLLPSASEGVLPVQLYGLSGQIRGDISVIGNPVIEKVKRLGVRISSQTMDFLTIALAVTAADTFVRRSDAEDGWTRIFKMQLPLYEPARWLPLKKELERALHFLSGDMWDFEFQSGGYPPPDPYHKRDRFKLVSLRGIDSVCLFSGGLDSAIGVIDLLKEGRSPLLVSHAYKGDKTHQDQIASALNGQYSRFEVNADPHLYTGETDITMRTRSLNFLAFAAVGASAVKTVSQQNEIDLFVPENGFISLNAPLTPRRIGTLSTRTTHPHFIESIQRIFEAAEIPCRIVNRYQFKTKGQMVTECQNKLLLAKIVDNTVSCSHWKRWNQQCGVCVPCIIRRAALYAGGISENTEYSFNFLADVLKETDRRDDLLAMRIAVTQKTTRNAGAWIADSGPLPVSVFEDFKAVFLNGLDEVETFLKAERVL
;
A
#
# COMPACT_ATOMS: atom_id res chain seq x y z
N MET A 1 17.54 -14.52 14.16
CA MET A 1 16.95 -13.26 14.68
C MET A 1 17.82 -12.10 14.24
N THR A 2 17.24 -11.03 13.67
CA THR A 2 18.01 -9.88 13.17
C THR A 2 17.63 -8.62 13.94
N GLN A 3 18.61 -7.96 14.52
CA GLN A 3 18.45 -6.68 15.20
C GLN A 3 18.73 -5.54 14.22
N LEU A 4 17.76 -4.65 14.05
CA LEU A 4 17.92 -3.42 13.28
C LEU A 4 17.96 -2.24 14.25
N VAL A 5 18.99 -1.41 14.12
CA VAL A 5 19.19 -0.24 14.97
C VAL A 5 19.04 1.01 14.11
N PHE A 6 18.05 1.84 14.43
CA PHE A 6 17.70 3.01 13.65
C PHE A 6 18.14 4.27 14.37
N HIS A 7 18.61 5.26 13.60
CA HIS A 7 18.81 6.62 14.11
C HIS A 7 18.87 7.61 12.95
N HIS A 8 18.43 8.85 13.15
CA HIS A 8 18.54 9.89 12.10
C HIS A 8 19.95 10.50 12.01
N ASN A 9 20.59 10.70 13.17
CA ASN A 9 22.03 10.96 13.28
C ASN A 9 22.84 9.65 13.16
N HIS A 10 23.53 9.47 12.04
CA HIS A 10 24.36 8.30 11.77
C HIS A 10 25.53 8.07 12.74
N GLN A 11 25.97 9.10 13.47
CA GLN A 11 27.07 8.98 14.45
C GLN A 11 26.67 8.18 15.69
N LEU A 12 25.37 8.06 15.96
CA LEU A 12 24.82 7.32 17.09
C LEU A 12 24.47 5.87 16.74
N LEU A 13 24.68 5.45 15.49
CA LEU A 13 24.46 4.06 15.08
C LEU A 13 25.65 3.18 15.50
N PRO A 14 25.43 1.94 15.95
CA PRO A 14 26.51 0.98 16.19
C PRO A 14 27.15 0.56 14.88
N SER A 15 28.37 0.00 14.93
CA SER A 15 28.96 -0.69 13.77
C SER A 15 28.11 -1.89 13.37
N ALA A 16 28.02 -2.19 12.07
CA ALA A 16 27.38 -3.41 11.61
C ALA A 16 28.14 -4.65 12.10
N SER A 17 27.41 -5.71 12.43
CA SER A 17 27.95 -7.02 12.80
C SER A 17 27.01 -8.12 12.37
N GLU A 18 27.41 -9.38 12.55
CA GLU A 18 26.48 -10.51 12.38
C GLU A 18 25.25 -10.29 13.27
N GLY A 19 24.07 -10.29 12.65
CA GLY A 19 22.80 -10.05 13.34
C GLY A 19 22.46 -8.59 13.70
N VAL A 20 23.35 -7.61 13.45
CA VAL A 20 23.10 -6.18 13.74
C VAL A 20 23.20 -5.34 12.47
N LEU A 21 22.08 -4.71 12.08
CA LEU A 21 21.97 -3.88 10.88
C LEU A 21 21.68 -2.41 11.27
N PRO A 22 22.66 -1.51 11.17
CA PRO A 22 22.45 -0.09 11.42
C PRO A 22 21.76 0.60 10.23
N VAL A 23 20.72 1.38 10.50
CA VAL A 23 19.93 2.08 9.49
C VAL A 23 19.81 3.57 9.82
N GLN A 24 20.25 4.42 8.89
CA GLN A 24 20.00 5.85 8.98
C GLN A 24 18.61 6.21 8.45
N LEU A 25 17.85 6.96 9.26
CA LEU A 25 16.60 7.59 8.85
C LEU A 25 16.85 8.99 8.30
N TYR A 26 16.12 9.39 7.25
CA TYR A 26 16.04 10.77 6.76
C TYR A 26 17.35 11.39 6.24
N GLY A 27 18.37 10.59 5.94
CA GLY A 27 19.65 11.11 5.44
C GLY A 27 20.47 10.07 4.69
N LEU A 28 21.56 10.53 4.05
CA LEU A 28 22.51 9.70 3.30
C LEU A 28 23.94 9.74 3.88
N SER A 29 24.22 10.61 4.86
CA SER A 29 25.58 10.84 5.38
C SER A 29 26.19 9.58 6.01
N GLY A 30 25.36 8.66 6.49
CA GLY A 30 25.73 7.35 7.02
C GLY A 30 26.46 6.47 6.01
N GLN A 31 26.15 6.60 4.72
CA GLN A 31 26.75 5.75 3.68
C GLN A 31 28.27 5.91 3.59
N ILE A 32 28.81 7.06 4.02
CA ILE A 32 30.27 7.32 4.08
C ILE A 32 30.97 6.32 5.01
N ARG A 33 30.30 5.85 6.08
CA ARG A 33 30.88 4.91 7.05
C ARG A 33 31.12 3.53 6.45
N GLY A 34 30.44 3.20 5.36
CA GLY A 34 30.66 1.93 4.66
C GLY A 34 30.06 0.72 5.39
N ASP A 35 28.99 0.89 6.15
CA ASP A 35 28.26 -0.20 6.81
C ASP A 35 26.81 0.16 7.19
N ILE A 36 26.35 1.38 6.87
CA ILE A 36 25.02 1.91 7.22
C ILE A 36 24.10 1.85 6.02
N SER A 37 22.96 1.18 6.18
CA SER A 37 21.84 1.23 5.23
C SER A 37 20.99 2.48 5.48
N VAL A 38 20.25 2.97 4.49
CA VAL A 38 19.54 4.26 4.62
C VAL A 38 18.12 4.18 4.09
N ILE A 39 17.22 4.97 4.67
CA ILE A 39 15.85 5.13 4.19
C ILE A 39 15.32 6.53 4.51
N GLY A 40 14.44 7.04 3.64
CA GLY A 40 13.64 8.23 3.91
C GLY A 40 14.32 9.55 3.60
N ASN A 41 15.49 9.55 2.94
CA ASN A 41 16.21 10.77 2.57
C ASN A 41 15.33 11.86 1.91
N PRO A 42 14.51 11.58 0.88
CA PRO A 42 13.72 12.62 0.24
C PRO A 42 12.47 13.03 1.04
N VAL A 43 12.14 12.32 2.12
CA VAL A 43 10.84 12.44 2.82
C VAL A 43 10.71 13.80 3.51
N ILE A 44 11.72 14.24 4.26
CA ILE A 44 11.66 15.49 5.03
C ILE A 44 11.43 16.70 4.12
N GLU A 45 12.12 16.76 2.99
CA GLU A 45 11.92 17.84 2.00
C GLU A 45 10.49 17.88 1.46
N LYS A 46 9.83 16.72 1.28
CA LYS A 46 8.43 16.66 0.86
C LYS A 46 7.50 17.12 1.98
N VAL A 47 7.74 16.68 3.21
CA VAL A 47 6.97 17.10 4.39
C VAL A 47 7.02 18.63 4.55
N LYS A 48 8.21 19.23 4.48
CA LYS A 48 8.38 20.69 4.58
C LYS A 48 7.61 21.47 3.50
N ARG A 49 7.46 20.90 2.30
CA ARG A 49 6.72 21.51 1.18
C ARG A 49 5.20 21.52 1.36
N LEU A 50 4.66 20.81 2.34
CA LEU A 50 3.24 20.97 2.73
C LEU A 50 2.99 22.37 3.30
N GLY A 51 4.03 23.08 3.76
CA GLY A 51 3.94 24.47 4.19
C GLY A 51 3.24 24.68 5.52
N VAL A 52 3.00 23.60 6.27
CA VAL A 52 2.37 23.58 7.59
C VAL A 52 3.12 22.61 8.50
N ARG A 53 3.06 22.85 9.82
CA ARG A 53 3.70 21.97 10.81
C ARG A 53 2.91 20.67 10.93
N ILE A 54 3.63 19.55 10.89
CA ILE A 54 3.05 18.21 11.11
C ILE A 54 3.11 17.88 12.60
N SER A 55 2.10 17.15 13.08
CA SER A 55 2.04 16.73 14.48
C SER A 55 3.14 15.71 14.84
N SER A 56 3.59 15.71 16.09
CA SER A 56 4.58 14.76 16.62
C SER A 56 4.20 13.31 16.40
N GLN A 57 2.96 12.95 16.75
CA GLN A 57 2.43 11.60 16.59
C GLN A 57 2.45 11.14 15.13
N THR A 58 2.14 12.03 14.18
CA THR A 58 2.18 11.67 12.76
C THR A 58 3.62 11.47 12.28
N MET A 59 4.59 12.26 12.78
CA MET A 59 6.00 12.08 12.44
C MET A 59 6.60 10.81 13.04
N ASP A 60 6.21 10.43 14.24
CA ASP A 60 6.61 9.16 14.83
C ASP A 60 6.02 7.97 14.06
N PHE A 61 4.74 8.03 13.67
CA PHE A 61 4.14 6.97 12.84
C PHE A 61 4.86 6.83 11.49
N LEU A 62 5.23 7.96 10.86
CA LEU A 62 6.06 7.96 9.66
C LEU A 62 7.42 7.31 9.89
N THR A 63 8.05 7.59 11.03
CA THR A 63 9.33 6.97 11.44
C THR A 63 9.18 5.45 11.59
N ILE A 64 8.13 4.99 12.25
CA ILE A 64 7.81 3.56 12.40
C ILE A 64 7.60 2.89 11.02
N ALA A 65 6.82 3.51 10.14
CA ALA A 65 6.53 2.95 8.81
C ALA A 65 7.79 2.81 7.94
N LEU A 66 8.69 3.81 7.99
CA LEU A 66 9.98 3.74 7.30
C LEU A 66 10.88 2.66 7.90
N ALA A 67 10.95 2.54 9.22
CA ALA A 67 11.75 1.50 9.88
C ALA A 67 11.26 0.09 9.50
N VAL A 68 9.94 -0.13 9.52
CA VAL A 68 9.30 -1.39 9.08
C VAL A 68 9.65 -1.70 7.62
N THR A 69 9.53 -0.71 6.73
CA THR A 69 9.86 -0.89 5.31
C THR A 69 11.33 -1.23 5.11
N ALA A 70 12.23 -0.57 5.85
CA ALA A 70 13.66 -0.89 5.82
C ALA A 70 13.90 -2.34 6.26
N ALA A 71 13.34 -2.79 7.38
CA ALA A 71 13.47 -4.17 7.83
C ALA A 71 12.94 -5.19 6.80
N ASP A 72 11.76 -4.93 6.25
CA ASP A 72 11.15 -5.77 5.21
C ASP A 72 11.98 -5.82 3.92
N THR A 73 12.73 -4.76 3.60
CA THR A 73 13.56 -4.66 2.39
C THR A 73 14.97 -5.22 2.60
N PHE A 74 15.56 -5.01 3.78
CA PHE A 74 16.99 -5.23 4.04
C PHE A 74 17.31 -6.63 4.56
N VAL A 75 16.32 -7.38 5.03
CA VAL A 75 16.50 -8.73 5.56
C VAL A 75 15.72 -9.71 4.69
N ARG A 76 16.41 -10.65 4.05
CA ARG A 76 15.79 -11.60 3.14
C ARG A 76 15.01 -12.67 3.89
N ARG A 77 13.86 -13.05 3.36
CA ARG A 77 13.07 -14.19 3.86
C ARG A 77 13.82 -15.52 3.68
N SER A 78 14.59 -15.66 2.60
CA SER A 78 15.40 -16.85 2.31
C SER A 78 16.42 -17.19 3.40
N ASP A 79 16.80 -16.19 4.20
CA ASP A 79 17.83 -16.30 5.22
C ASP A 79 17.21 -16.61 6.61
N ALA A 80 15.88 -16.72 6.69
CA ALA A 80 15.17 -17.15 7.89
C ALA A 80 15.30 -18.67 8.10
N GLU A 81 15.11 -19.14 9.34
CA GLU A 81 15.27 -20.55 9.71
C GLU A 81 14.32 -21.50 8.93
N ASP A 82 13.10 -21.06 8.67
CA ASP A 82 12.11 -21.77 7.85
C ASP A 82 12.12 -21.33 6.38
N GLY A 83 13.06 -20.46 5.99
CA GLY A 83 13.15 -19.84 4.67
C GLY A 83 12.03 -18.83 4.36
N TRP A 84 11.26 -18.40 5.36
CA TRP A 84 10.12 -17.50 5.13
C TRP A 84 9.86 -16.46 6.22
N THR A 85 9.75 -16.87 7.48
CA THR A 85 9.30 -16.08 8.63
C THR A 85 10.48 -15.43 9.33
N ARG A 86 10.63 -14.11 9.16
CA ARG A 86 11.73 -13.37 9.80
C ARG A 86 11.37 -13.00 11.24
N ILE A 87 12.39 -12.86 12.08
CA ILE A 87 12.25 -12.35 13.45
C ILE A 87 13.06 -11.06 13.57
N PHE A 88 12.36 -9.95 13.73
CA PHE A 88 12.92 -8.61 13.81
C PHE A 88 12.95 -8.09 15.25
N LYS A 89 14.10 -7.57 15.66
CA LYS A 89 14.21 -6.69 16.82
C LYS A 89 14.52 -5.27 16.35
N MET A 90 13.64 -4.33 16.66
CA MET A 90 13.63 -2.98 16.10
C MET A 90 13.98 -1.97 17.19
N GLN A 91 15.22 -1.49 17.24
CA GLN A 91 15.60 -0.40 18.14
C GLN A 91 15.37 0.94 17.46
N LEU A 92 14.34 1.67 17.90
CA LEU A 92 13.81 2.81 17.17
C LEU A 92 13.61 4.04 18.07
N PRO A 93 14.43 5.09 17.92
CA PRO A 93 14.19 6.39 18.53
C PRO A 93 12.97 7.08 17.94
N LEU A 94 12.06 7.52 18.80
CA LEU A 94 10.88 8.32 18.48
C LEU A 94 10.95 9.68 19.19
N TYR A 95 10.21 10.67 18.69
CA TYR A 95 10.13 11.99 19.29
C TYR A 95 9.26 11.96 20.55
N GLU A 96 8.11 11.27 20.52
CA GLU A 96 7.21 11.06 21.67
C GLU A 96 7.04 9.56 22.00
N PRO A 97 8.10 8.83 22.40
CA PRO A 97 8.04 7.39 22.60
C PRO A 97 6.97 6.95 23.63
N ALA A 98 6.69 7.77 24.64
CA ALA A 98 5.68 7.49 25.66
C ALA A 98 4.28 7.24 25.07
N ARG A 99 3.94 7.88 23.95
CA ARG A 99 2.68 7.69 23.22
C ARG A 99 2.59 6.29 22.59
N TRP A 100 3.73 5.73 22.17
CA TRP A 100 3.82 4.50 21.40
C TRP A 100 4.06 3.25 22.23
N LEU A 101 4.65 3.40 23.42
CA LEU A 101 4.90 2.28 24.33
C LEU A 101 3.63 1.45 24.64
N PRO A 102 2.45 2.05 24.93
CA PRO A 102 1.21 1.28 25.11
C PRO A 102 0.73 0.58 23.84
N LEU A 103 1.06 1.11 22.65
CA LEU A 103 0.62 0.61 21.36
C LEU A 103 1.55 -0.45 20.76
N LYS A 104 2.71 -0.70 21.38
CA LYS A 104 3.74 -1.64 20.91
C LYS A 104 3.15 -2.98 20.47
N LYS A 105 2.37 -3.63 21.34
CA LYS A 105 1.81 -4.96 21.08
C LYS A 105 0.75 -4.96 19.97
N GLU A 106 0.03 -3.86 19.80
CA GLU A 106 -0.95 -3.72 18.72
C GLU A 106 -0.27 -3.54 17.37
N LEU A 107 0.76 -2.69 17.30
CA LEU A 107 1.63 -2.55 16.13
C LEU A 107 2.25 -3.88 15.71
N GLU A 108 2.84 -4.62 16.65
CA GLU A 108 3.46 -5.93 16.37
C GLU A 108 2.45 -6.93 15.78
N ARG A 109 1.22 -7.00 16.33
CA ARG A 109 0.17 -7.88 15.81
C ARG A 109 -0.32 -7.46 14.43
N ALA A 110 -0.51 -6.15 14.20
CA ALA A 110 -0.92 -5.63 12.90
C ALA A 110 0.11 -5.93 11.81
N LEU A 111 1.40 -5.75 12.14
CA LEU A 111 2.52 -6.03 11.24
C LEU A 111 2.71 -7.53 11.00
N HIS A 112 2.54 -8.36 12.05
CA HIS A 112 2.54 -9.81 11.91
C HIS A 112 1.42 -10.27 10.96
N PHE A 113 0.20 -9.73 11.11
CA PHE A 113 -0.90 -10.04 10.20
C PHE A 113 -0.60 -9.63 8.75
N LEU A 114 0.06 -8.49 8.56
CA LEU A 114 0.39 -7.95 7.24
C LEU A 114 1.49 -8.75 6.53
N SER A 115 2.57 -9.10 7.23
CA SER A 115 3.78 -9.66 6.62
C SER A 115 4.05 -11.13 6.95
N GLY A 116 3.50 -11.62 8.06
CA GLY A 116 3.77 -12.96 8.60
C GLY A 116 5.02 -13.03 9.47
N ASP A 117 5.82 -11.97 9.52
CA ASP A 117 7.05 -11.92 10.32
C ASP A 117 6.74 -11.68 11.80
N MET A 118 7.72 -11.97 12.66
CA MET A 118 7.70 -11.62 14.07
C MET A 118 8.37 -10.26 14.27
N TRP A 119 7.69 -9.36 14.99
CA TRP A 119 8.15 -8.01 15.25
C TRP A 119 8.29 -7.78 16.76
N ASP A 120 9.43 -7.24 17.19
CA ASP A 120 9.66 -6.77 18.55
C ASP A 120 10.25 -5.35 18.53
N PHE A 121 9.49 -4.36 19.03
CA PHE A 121 9.94 -2.97 19.06
C PHE A 121 10.54 -2.54 20.39
N GLU A 122 11.67 -1.86 20.34
CA GLU A 122 12.28 -1.17 21.46
C GLU A 122 12.27 0.34 21.16
N PHE A 123 11.22 1.04 21.60
CA PHE A 123 11.09 2.48 21.41
C PHE A 123 11.95 3.24 22.42
N GLN A 124 12.71 4.22 21.93
CA GLN A 124 13.61 5.05 22.72
C GLN A 124 13.37 6.55 22.43
N SER A 125 13.88 7.45 23.28
CA SER A 125 13.85 8.89 23.01
C SER A 125 14.93 9.30 21.99
N GLY A 126 14.81 10.51 21.44
CA GLY A 126 15.80 11.05 20.50
C GLY A 126 15.45 10.81 19.03
N GLY A 127 14.18 10.51 18.73
CA GLY A 127 13.68 10.48 17.36
C GLY A 127 13.69 11.84 16.68
N TYR A 128 13.50 11.82 15.37
CA TYR A 128 13.53 13.02 14.53
C TYR A 128 12.33 13.93 14.86
N PRO A 129 12.54 15.21 15.23
CA PRO A 129 11.44 16.11 15.55
C PRO A 129 10.64 16.50 14.29
N PRO A 130 9.37 16.91 14.42
CA PRO A 130 8.65 17.48 13.28
C PRO A 130 9.40 18.66 12.66
N PRO A 131 9.68 18.61 11.34
CA PRO A 131 10.51 19.63 10.70
C PRO A 131 9.76 20.96 10.58
N ASP A 132 10.51 22.06 10.61
CA ASP A 132 9.95 23.38 10.31
C ASP A 132 9.50 23.44 8.84
N PRO A 133 8.26 23.87 8.57
CA PRO A 133 7.74 23.93 7.21
C PRO A 133 8.43 25.01 6.37
N TYR A 134 8.44 24.82 5.05
CA TYR A 134 8.82 25.90 4.14
C TYR A 134 7.73 26.96 4.10
N HIS A 135 8.16 28.22 4.08
CA HIS A 135 7.32 29.38 3.88
C HIS A 135 7.39 29.84 2.41
N LYS A 136 6.38 30.59 1.95
CA LYS A 136 6.34 31.12 0.57
C LYS A 136 7.59 31.94 0.19
N ARG A 137 8.24 32.56 1.17
CA ARG A 137 9.48 33.34 0.99
C ARG A 137 10.72 32.49 0.72
N ASP A 138 10.68 31.19 0.99
CA ASP A 138 11.85 30.31 0.91
C ASP A 138 12.18 29.88 -0.54
N ARG A 139 11.47 30.43 -1.54
CA ARG A 139 11.62 30.13 -2.98
C ARG A 139 11.39 28.66 -3.37
N PHE A 140 10.72 27.88 -2.52
CA PHE A 140 10.30 26.51 -2.82
C PHE A 140 8.85 26.47 -3.35
N LYS A 141 8.58 25.53 -4.27
CA LYS A 141 7.21 25.22 -4.71
C LYS A 141 6.49 24.42 -3.62
N LEU A 142 5.56 25.06 -2.93
CA LEU A 142 4.69 24.45 -1.92
C LEU A 142 3.55 23.65 -2.55
N VAL A 143 3.03 22.67 -1.80
CA VAL A 143 1.77 21.98 -2.10
C VAL A 143 0.61 22.91 -1.74
N SER A 144 -0.33 23.11 -2.67
CA SER A 144 -1.46 24.00 -2.44
C SER A 144 -2.56 23.30 -1.64
N LEU A 145 -2.58 23.49 -0.32
CA LEU A 145 -3.62 22.88 0.53
C LEU A 145 -4.93 23.68 0.57
N ARG A 146 -5.02 24.82 -0.14
CA ARG A 146 -6.23 25.67 -0.12
C ARG A 146 -7.44 24.91 -0.68
N GLY A 147 -8.51 24.83 0.11
CA GLY A 147 -9.76 24.18 -0.25
C GLY A 147 -9.70 22.66 -0.32
N ILE A 148 -8.60 22.05 0.12
CA ILE A 148 -8.50 20.60 0.23
C ILE A 148 -9.25 20.13 1.48
N ASP A 149 -10.06 19.07 1.35
CA ASP A 149 -11.04 18.65 2.37
C ASP A 149 -10.92 17.18 2.81
N SER A 150 -9.99 16.45 2.20
CA SER A 150 -9.80 15.01 2.39
C SER A 150 -8.45 14.55 1.87
N VAL A 151 -8.09 13.30 2.15
CA VAL A 151 -6.92 12.61 1.61
C VAL A 151 -7.38 11.39 0.84
N CYS A 152 -6.73 11.07 -0.28
CA CYS A 152 -7.02 9.86 -1.04
C CYS A 152 -5.71 9.19 -1.47
N LEU A 153 -5.60 7.87 -1.24
CA LEU A 153 -4.47 7.11 -1.76
C LEU A 153 -4.53 7.03 -3.28
N PHE A 154 -3.42 7.40 -3.92
CA PHE A 154 -3.30 7.48 -5.36
C PHE A 154 -2.08 6.68 -5.83
N SER A 155 -2.28 5.39 -6.07
CA SER A 155 -1.21 4.46 -6.45
C SER A 155 -0.88 4.52 -7.95
N GLY A 156 -1.78 5.05 -8.78
CA GLY A 156 -1.71 4.95 -10.23
C GLY A 156 -2.35 3.66 -10.78
N GLY A 157 -3.01 2.88 -9.92
CA GLY A 157 -3.81 1.73 -10.34
C GLY A 157 -5.27 2.08 -10.66
N LEU A 158 -5.96 1.15 -11.31
CA LEU A 158 -7.34 1.31 -11.79
C LEU A 158 -8.29 1.71 -10.67
N ASP A 159 -8.25 1.01 -9.54
CA ASP A 159 -9.10 1.26 -8.37
C ASP A 159 -8.90 2.68 -7.82
N SER A 160 -7.64 3.11 -7.68
CA SER A 160 -7.33 4.47 -7.24
C SER A 160 -7.75 5.55 -8.24
N ALA A 161 -7.66 5.27 -9.54
CA ALA A 161 -8.15 6.20 -10.56
C ALA A 161 -9.67 6.37 -10.48
N ILE A 162 -10.42 5.26 -10.33
CA ILE A 162 -11.89 5.28 -10.14
C ILE A 162 -12.24 6.05 -8.86
N GLY A 163 -11.57 5.74 -7.75
CA GLY A 163 -11.80 6.42 -6.48
C GLY A 163 -11.62 7.93 -6.54
N VAL A 164 -10.57 8.40 -7.23
CA VAL A 164 -10.36 9.85 -7.41
C VAL A 164 -11.40 10.46 -8.34
N ILE A 165 -11.76 9.78 -9.45
CA ILE A 165 -12.81 10.25 -10.37
C ILE A 165 -14.12 10.46 -9.61
N ASP A 166 -14.54 9.47 -8.82
CA ASP A 166 -15.81 9.51 -8.09
C ASP A 166 -15.81 10.63 -7.04
N LEU A 167 -14.71 10.76 -6.27
CA LEU A 167 -14.56 11.85 -5.29
C LEU A 167 -14.66 13.24 -5.95
N LEU A 168 -13.96 13.45 -7.07
CA LEU A 168 -14.01 14.73 -7.78
C LEU A 168 -15.41 15.00 -8.35
N LYS A 169 -16.12 13.96 -8.81
CA LYS A 169 -17.47 14.07 -9.34
C LYS A 169 -18.51 14.37 -8.25
N GLU A 170 -18.28 13.90 -7.03
CA GLU A 170 -19.04 14.27 -5.82
C GLU A 170 -18.72 15.67 -5.30
N GLY A 171 -17.77 16.39 -5.91
CA GLY A 171 -17.36 17.73 -5.50
C GLY A 171 -16.37 17.77 -4.33
N ARG A 172 -15.76 16.63 -3.97
CA ARG A 172 -14.67 16.58 -2.98
C ARG A 172 -13.40 17.15 -3.57
N SER A 173 -12.50 17.62 -2.71
CA SER A 173 -11.22 18.19 -3.09
C SER A 173 -10.06 17.49 -2.37
N PRO A 174 -9.63 16.30 -2.84
CA PRO A 174 -8.68 15.46 -2.12
C PRO A 174 -7.21 15.89 -2.29
N LEU A 175 -6.41 15.66 -1.25
CA LEU A 175 -4.96 15.53 -1.36
C LEU A 175 -4.64 14.10 -1.82
N LEU A 176 -4.18 13.95 -3.06
CA LEU A 176 -3.76 12.68 -3.62
C LEU A 176 -2.38 12.32 -3.08
N VAL A 177 -2.28 11.18 -2.41
CA VAL A 177 -1.04 10.72 -1.77
C VAL A 177 -0.48 9.51 -2.52
N SER A 178 0.77 9.63 -2.97
CA SER A 178 1.43 8.61 -3.79
C SER A 178 2.79 8.21 -3.21
N HIS A 179 3.04 6.89 -3.19
CA HIS A 179 4.39 6.34 -3.01
C HIS A 179 5.11 6.28 -4.37
N ALA A 180 5.72 7.40 -4.76
CA ALA A 180 6.16 7.70 -6.12
C ALA A 180 7.57 7.13 -6.45
N TYR A 181 7.68 5.82 -6.64
CA TYR A 181 8.86 5.24 -7.29
C TYR A 181 8.96 5.72 -8.75
N LYS A 182 10.17 5.83 -9.30
CA LYS A 182 10.45 6.40 -10.64
C LYS A 182 9.49 5.93 -11.74
N GLY A 183 9.23 4.63 -11.85
CA GLY A 183 8.33 4.07 -12.88
C GLY A 183 6.83 4.32 -12.65
N ASP A 184 6.35 4.41 -11.41
CA ASP A 184 4.92 4.68 -11.14
C ASP A 184 4.58 6.16 -11.37
N LYS A 185 5.58 7.04 -11.17
CA LYS A 185 5.39 8.48 -11.24
C LYS A 185 4.87 8.93 -12.61
N THR A 186 5.41 8.40 -13.70
CA THR A 186 4.98 8.78 -15.06
C THR A 186 3.49 8.48 -15.27
N HIS A 187 3.05 7.29 -14.89
CA HIS A 187 1.64 6.88 -14.96
C HIS A 187 0.74 7.74 -14.06
N GLN A 188 1.17 7.99 -12.82
CA GLN A 188 0.47 8.87 -11.89
C GLN A 188 0.35 10.31 -12.43
N ASP A 189 1.40 10.81 -13.12
CA ASP A 189 1.40 12.13 -13.75
C ASP A 189 0.43 12.21 -14.93
N GLN A 190 0.38 11.17 -15.78
CA GLN A 190 -0.56 11.07 -16.91
C GLN A 190 -2.02 10.94 -16.46
N ILE A 191 -2.29 10.12 -15.44
CA ILE A 191 -3.63 9.98 -14.87
C ILE A 191 -4.05 11.32 -14.27
N ALA A 192 -3.19 11.92 -13.43
CA ALA A 192 -3.51 13.16 -12.76
C ALA A 192 -3.76 14.31 -13.74
N SER A 193 -2.97 14.44 -14.81
CA SER A 193 -3.16 15.53 -15.78
C SER A 193 -4.48 15.47 -16.55
N ALA A 194 -5.12 14.30 -16.61
CA ALA A 194 -6.42 14.10 -17.22
C ALA A 194 -7.61 14.30 -16.24
N LEU A 195 -7.35 14.39 -14.93
CA LEU A 195 -8.40 14.58 -13.93
C LEU A 195 -9.00 15.98 -14.02
N ASN A 196 -10.32 16.06 -13.94
CA ASN A 196 -11.07 17.31 -13.88
C ASN A 196 -11.59 17.55 -12.46
N GLY A 197 -11.22 18.68 -11.86
CA GLY A 197 -11.66 19.07 -10.53
C GLY A 197 -10.53 19.68 -9.70
N GLN A 198 -10.83 20.02 -8.45
CA GLN A 198 -9.84 20.57 -7.52
C GLN A 198 -9.18 19.43 -6.74
N TYR A 199 -7.86 19.30 -6.87
CA TYR A 199 -7.06 18.38 -6.05
C TYR A 199 -5.65 18.94 -5.87
N SER A 200 -4.90 18.33 -4.96
CA SER A 200 -3.46 18.53 -4.84
C SER A 200 -2.75 17.20 -4.72
N ARG A 201 -1.42 17.20 -4.87
CA ARG A 201 -0.64 15.97 -4.80
C ARG A 201 0.47 16.06 -3.78
N PHE A 202 0.62 14.98 -3.02
CA PHE A 202 1.71 14.74 -2.09
C PHE A 202 2.41 13.44 -2.46
N GLU A 203 3.53 13.59 -3.18
CA GLU A 203 4.31 12.48 -3.73
C GLU A 203 5.59 12.28 -2.93
N VAL A 204 5.73 11.10 -2.33
CA VAL A 204 6.86 10.75 -1.46
C VAL A 204 7.44 9.41 -1.88
N ASN A 205 8.77 9.27 -1.81
CA ASN A 205 9.44 7.99 -1.95
C ASN A 205 10.17 7.66 -0.64
N ALA A 206 9.92 6.49 -0.07
CA ALA A 206 10.67 6.00 1.08
C ALA A 206 12.16 5.76 0.74
N ASP A 207 12.47 5.40 -0.50
CA ASP A 207 13.83 5.27 -1.04
C ASP A 207 14.81 4.45 -0.15
N PRO A 208 14.48 3.17 0.16
CA PRO A 208 15.37 2.32 0.94
C PRO A 208 16.60 1.90 0.12
N HIS A 209 17.80 2.07 0.68
CA HIS A 209 19.07 1.62 0.11
C HIS A 209 19.83 0.77 1.12
N LEU A 210 19.97 -0.51 0.80
CA LEU A 210 20.81 -1.44 1.54
C LEU A 210 22.28 -1.13 1.25
N TYR A 211 23.12 -1.10 2.29
CA TYR A 211 24.55 -0.85 2.11
C TYR A 211 25.24 -1.94 1.28
N THR A 212 25.08 -3.20 1.67
CA THR A 212 25.66 -4.37 1.01
C THR A 212 24.70 -5.55 1.02
N GLY A 213 24.82 -6.42 0.02
CA GLY A 213 23.99 -7.61 -0.13
C GLY A 213 22.77 -7.38 -1.03
N GLU A 214 21.82 -8.31 -0.95
CA GLU A 214 20.61 -8.31 -1.77
C GLU A 214 19.39 -7.95 -0.94
N THR A 215 18.50 -7.15 -1.52
CA THR A 215 17.23 -6.77 -0.88
C THR A 215 16.17 -7.84 -1.08
N ASP A 216 15.29 -8.00 -0.10
CA ASP A 216 14.07 -8.77 -0.28
C ASP A 216 13.10 -8.07 -1.24
N ILE A 217 12.55 -8.84 -2.18
CA ILE A 217 11.69 -8.33 -3.26
C ILE A 217 10.20 -8.62 -3.05
N THR A 218 9.81 -9.13 -1.87
CA THR A 218 8.41 -9.45 -1.54
C THR A 218 7.61 -8.22 -1.14
N MET A 219 8.25 -7.18 -0.57
CA MET A 219 7.67 -5.86 -0.27
C MET A 219 6.33 -5.91 0.51
N ARG A 220 6.19 -6.84 1.46
CA ARG A 220 4.90 -7.14 2.11
C ARG A 220 4.38 -6.02 3.01
N THR A 221 5.25 -5.16 3.52
CA THR A 221 4.90 -4.06 4.42
C THR A 221 4.73 -2.72 3.71
N ARG A 222 4.92 -2.66 2.38
CA ARG A 222 4.91 -1.42 1.60
C ARG A 222 3.63 -0.60 1.77
N SER A 223 2.48 -1.23 1.98
CA SER A 223 1.20 -0.53 2.19
C SER A 223 1.21 0.38 3.41
N LEU A 224 2.02 0.08 4.42
CA LEU A 224 2.14 0.92 5.62
C LEU A 224 2.71 2.31 5.29
N ASN A 225 3.62 2.43 4.31
CA ASN A 225 4.11 3.74 3.87
C ASN A 225 3.00 4.59 3.24
N PHE A 226 2.09 3.98 2.47
CA PHE A 226 0.96 4.72 1.91
C PHE A 226 0.10 5.30 3.02
N LEU A 227 -0.22 4.50 4.05
CA LEU A 227 -0.98 4.97 5.23
C LEU A 227 -0.22 6.04 6.01
N ALA A 228 1.10 5.92 6.17
CA ALA A 228 1.92 6.90 6.87
C ALA A 228 2.02 8.23 6.12
N PHE A 229 2.27 8.20 4.81
CA PHE A 229 2.25 9.41 3.98
C PHE A 229 0.86 10.04 3.95
N ALA A 230 -0.20 9.23 4.00
CA ALA A 230 -1.56 9.74 4.10
C ALA A 230 -1.87 10.35 5.45
N ALA A 231 -1.36 9.79 6.55
CA ALA A 231 -1.45 10.39 7.88
C ALA A 231 -0.74 11.76 7.93
N VAL A 232 0.43 11.88 7.28
CA VAL A 232 1.12 13.17 7.08
C VAL A 232 0.24 14.15 6.30
N GLY A 233 -0.35 13.70 5.20
CA GLY A 233 -1.30 14.49 4.42
C GLY A 233 -2.50 14.94 5.25
N ALA A 234 -3.09 14.04 6.05
CA ALA A 234 -4.24 14.32 6.91
C ALA A 234 -3.89 15.34 8.00
N SER A 235 -2.72 15.21 8.64
CA SER A 235 -2.23 16.20 9.61
C SER A 235 -2.07 17.60 8.97
N ALA A 236 -1.60 17.66 7.72
CA ALA A 236 -1.48 18.92 6.98
C ALA A 236 -2.85 19.51 6.59
N VAL A 237 -3.76 18.68 6.05
CA VAL A 237 -5.11 19.08 5.66
C VAL A 237 -5.90 19.59 6.87
N LYS A 238 -5.84 18.88 8.01
CA LYS A 238 -6.47 19.32 9.26
C LYS A 238 -6.11 20.74 9.65
N THR A 239 -4.83 21.08 9.51
CA THR A 239 -4.31 22.41 9.89
C THR A 239 -4.95 23.53 9.06
N VAL A 240 -5.32 23.26 7.81
CA VAL A 240 -5.90 24.26 6.90
C VAL A 240 -7.43 24.19 6.77
N SER A 241 -8.02 22.99 6.94
CA SER A 241 -9.47 22.78 6.81
C SER A 241 -10.22 23.01 8.12
N GLN A 242 -9.52 23.05 9.26
CA GLN A 242 -10.09 23.15 10.61
C GLN A 242 -11.10 22.03 10.96
N GLN A 243 -11.10 20.93 10.21
CA GLN A 243 -11.88 19.74 10.55
C GLN A 243 -11.24 19.01 11.73
N ASN A 244 -12.04 18.42 12.61
CA ASN A 244 -11.53 17.67 13.76
C ASN A 244 -10.78 16.39 13.32
N GLU A 245 -11.28 15.77 12.25
CA GLU A 245 -10.79 14.52 11.69
C GLU A 245 -10.86 14.59 10.15
N ILE A 246 -9.88 13.99 9.48
CA ILE A 246 -9.78 13.98 8.02
C ILE A 246 -10.04 12.58 7.48
N ASP A 247 -10.94 12.49 6.51
CA ASP A 247 -11.17 11.24 5.79
C ASP A 247 -9.97 10.90 4.90
N LEU A 248 -9.44 9.68 5.10
CA LEU A 248 -8.49 9.02 4.23
C LEU A 248 -9.21 7.97 3.40
N PHE A 249 -9.45 8.28 2.13
CA PHE A 249 -10.00 7.33 1.18
C PHE A 249 -8.96 6.32 0.71
N VAL A 250 -9.26 5.03 0.89
CA VAL A 250 -8.47 3.90 0.42
C VAL A 250 -9.29 3.18 -0.65
N PRO A 251 -9.21 3.61 -1.92
CA PRO A 251 -9.99 3.01 -3.01
C PRO A 251 -9.39 1.67 -3.43
N GLU A 252 -9.89 0.57 -2.87
CA GLU A 252 -9.55 -0.80 -3.26
C GLU A 252 -10.80 -1.68 -3.21
N ASN A 253 -11.03 -2.47 -4.26
CA ASN A 253 -12.16 -3.39 -4.33
C ASN A 253 -12.12 -4.46 -3.20
N GLY A 254 -13.30 -4.93 -2.80
CA GLY A 254 -13.47 -5.92 -1.74
C GLY A 254 -12.86 -7.28 -2.07
N PHE A 255 -12.93 -7.70 -3.33
CA PHE A 255 -12.44 -9.00 -3.77
C PHE A 255 -10.92 -9.16 -3.55
N ILE A 256 -10.12 -8.18 -3.98
CA ILE A 256 -8.67 -8.14 -3.73
C ILE A 256 -8.37 -7.85 -2.26
N SER A 257 -9.15 -6.98 -1.60
CA SER A 257 -8.92 -6.63 -0.20
C SER A 257 -9.03 -7.84 0.74
N LEU A 258 -10.02 -8.71 0.51
CA LEU A 258 -10.16 -9.96 1.27
C LEU A 258 -9.00 -10.92 1.03
N ASN A 259 -8.51 -10.98 -0.20
CA ASN A 259 -7.38 -11.82 -0.59
C ASN A 259 -7.52 -13.28 -0.14
N ALA A 260 -8.73 -13.82 -0.27
CA ALA A 260 -9.02 -15.20 0.11
C ALA A 260 -8.13 -16.17 -0.70
N PRO A 261 -7.58 -17.22 -0.08
CA PRO A 261 -6.62 -18.10 -0.74
C PRO A 261 -7.28 -18.88 -1.87
N LEU A 262 -6.95 -18.53 -3.12
CA LEU A 262 -7.51 -19.16 -4.32
C LEU A 262 -7.23 -20.67 -4.40
N THR A 263 -6.15 -21.13 -3.77
CA THR A 263 -5.82 -22.54 -3.60
C THR A 263 -5.26 -22.78 -2.20
N PRO A 264 -5.27 -24.02 -1.68
CA PRO A 264 -4.68 -24.34 -0.37
C PRO A 264 -3.19 -23.96 -0.25
N ARG A 265 -2.44 -23.98 -1.37
CA ARG A 265 -1.02 -23.57 -1.41
C ARG A 265 -0.80 -22.07 -1.20
N ARG A 266 -1.86 -21.25 -1.26
CA ARG A 266 -1.81 -19.79 -1.05
C ARG A 266 -2.31 -19.35 0.31
N ILE A 267 -2.53 -20.30 1.23
CA ILE A 267 -2.80 -20.00 2.63
C ILE A 267 -1.55 -19.39 3.27
N GLY A 268 -1.75 -18.45 4.18
CA GLY A 268 -0.66 -17.74 4.87
C GLY A 268 -0.29 -16.44 4.16
N THR A 269 0.98 -16.04 4.27
CA THR A 269 1.39 -14.72 3.80
C THR A 269 1.84 -14.71 2.37
N LEU A 270 1.67 -15.78 1.57
CA LEU A 270 2.04 -15.75 0.15
C LEU A 270 1.33 -14.65 -0.65
N SER A 271 0.13 -14.25 -0.22
CA SER A 271 -0.62 -13.13 -0.76
C SER A 271 -0.63 -11.93 0.22
N THR A 272 -0.54 -10.69 -0.28
CA THR A 272 -0.42 -9.47 0.56
C THR A 272 -1.77 -8.98 1.09
N ARG A 273 -1.91 -8.77 2.41
CA ARG A 273 -3.17 -8.36 3.07
C ARG A 273 -3.29 -6.85 3.29
N THR A 274 -2.93 -6.06 2.28
CA THR A 274 -2.65 -4.61 2.39
C THR A 274 -3.84 -3.76 2.77
N THR A 275 -5.05 -4.16 2.35
CA THR A 275 -6.32 -3.47 2.61
C THR A 275 -7.36 -4.40 3.24
N HIS A 276 -6.91 -5.53 3.78
CA HIS A 276 -7.78 -6.48 4.46
C HIS A 276 -8.50 -5.79 5.63
N PRO A 277 -9.82 -6.01 5.83
CA PRO A 277 -10.61 -5.31 6.85
C PRO A 277 -9.96 -5.31 8.24
N HIS A 278 -9.52 -6.47 8.72
CA HIS A 278 -8.80 -6.58 10.00
C HIS A 278 -7.54 -5.71 10.10
N PHE A 279 -6.75 -5.62 9.02
CA PHE A 279 -5.55 -4.78 9.03
C PHE A 279 -5.90 -3.30 9.07
N ILE A 280 -6.87 -2.87 8.23
CA ILE A 280 -7.34 -1.49 8.20
C ILE A 280 -7.93 -1.07 9.55
N GLU A 281 -8.74 -1.92 10.18
CA GLU A 281 -9.27 -1.68 11.52
C GLU A 281 -8.16 -1.60 12.58
N SER A 282 -7.15 -2.46 12.49
CA SER A 282 -6.01 -2.42 13.42
C SER A 282 -5.26 -1.09 13.29
N ILE A 283 -5.02 -0.61 12.07
CA ILE A 283 -4.39 0.70 11.84
C ILE A 283 -5.30 1.85 12.31
N GLN A 284 -6.61 1.76 12.08
CA GLN A 284 -7.57 2.76 12.56
C GLN A 284 -7.53 2.89 14.09
N ARG A 285 -7.51 1.77 14.84
CA ARG A 285 -7.37 1.78 16.31
C ARG A 285 -6.04 2.38 16.76
N ILE A 286 -4.95 2.08 16.05
CA ILE A 286 -3.64 2.69 16.31
C ILE A 286 -3.70 4.21 16.07
N PHE A 287 -4.37 4.66 15.00
CA PHE A 287 -4.54 6.10 14.72
C PHE A 287 -5.33 6.79 15.82
N GLU A 288 -6.45 6.20 16.25
CA GLU A 288 -7.27 6.72 17.33
C GLU A 288 -6.49 6.82 18.64
N ALA A 289 -5.81 5.74 19.04
CA ALA A 289 -5.06 5.70 20.30
C ALA A 289 -3.79 6.58 20.28
N ALA A 290 -3.18 6.79 19.11
CA ALA A 290 -2.07 7.71 18.92
C ALA A 290 -2.52 9.17 18.71
N GLU A 291 -3.83 9.43 18.63
CA GLU A 291 -4.41 10.75 18.33
C GLU A 291 -3.99 11.31 16.95
N ILE A 292 -3.85 10.42 15.96
CA ILE A 292 -3.66 10.78 14.57
C ILE A 292 -5.04 11.11 13.98
N PRO A 293 -5.27 12.32 13.43
CA PRO A 293 -6.60 12.80 13.09
C PRO A 293 -7.06 12.33 11.71
N CYS A 294 -7.13 11.01 11.54
CA CYS A 294 -7.30 10.37 10.24
C CYS A 294 -8.30 9.21 10.38
N ARG A 295 -9.36 9.25 9.59
CA ARG A 295 -10.36 8.19 9.49
C ARG A 295 -10.21 7.45 8.18
N ILE A 296 -9.88 6.17 8.24
CA ILE A 296 -9.69 5.34 7.05
C ILE A 296 -11.05 4.91 6.51
N VAL A 297 -11.31 5.21 5.25
CA VAL A 297 -12.58 4.90 4.58
C VAL A 297 -12.31 4.16 3.26
N ASN A 298 -12.73 2.89 3.17
CA ASN A 298 -12.80 2.17 1.90
C ASN A 298 -14.27 1.99 1.48
N ARG A 299 -14.74 2.84 0.55
CA ARG A 299 -16.10 2.79 0.01
C ARG A 299 -16.36 1.57 -0.89
N TYR A 300 -15.30 0.93 -1.36
CA TYR A 300 -15.37 -0.17 -2.32
C TYR A 300 -15.11 -1.54 -1.68
N GLN A 301 -15.05 -1.62 -0.35
CA GLN A 301 -14.81 -2.87 0.39
C GLN A 301 -15.84 -3.97 0.13
N PHE A 302 -17.03 -3.62 -0.36
CA PHE A 302 -18.11 -4.56 -0.74
C PHE A 302 -18.39 -4.56 -2.24
N LYS A 303 -17.49 -4.01 -3.05
CA LYS A 303 -17.61 -3.97 -4.51
C LYS A 303 -16.55 -4.81 -5.18
N THR A 304 -16.90 -5.51 -6.24
CA THR A 304 -15.93 -6.11 -7.16
C THR A 304 -15.26 -5.01 -7.98
N LYS A 305 -14.12 -5.32 -8.60
CA LYS A 305 -13.45 -4.35 -9.46
C LYS A 305 -14.28 -4.02 -10.70
N GLY A 306 -14.98 -4.97 -11.31
CA GLY A 306 -15.92 -4.72 -12.41
C GLY A 306 -17.13 -3.89 -11.99
N GLN A 307 -17.64 -4.05 -10.75
CA GLN A 307 -18.64 -3.13 -10.20
C GLN A 307 -18.08 -1.71 -10.07
N MET A 308 -16.84 -1.53 -9.60
CA MET A 308 -16.19 -0.21 -9.58
C MET A 308 -16.11 0.42 -10.98
N VAL A 309 -15.69 -0.36 -12.00
CA VAL A 309 -15.63 0.13 -13.39
C VAL A 309 -17.02 0.48 -13.93
N THR A 310 -18.00 -0.38 -13.66
CA THR A 310 -19.38 -0.24 -14.14
C THR A 310 -20.12 0.91 -13.48
N GLU A 311 -19.78 1.25 -12.24
CA GLU A 311 -20.44 2.31 -11.47
C GLU A 311 -19.65 3.62 -11.44
N CYS A 312 -18.45 3.66 -12.05
CA CYS A 312 -17.63 4.86 -12.08
C CYS A 312 -18.41 6.06 -12.63
N GLN A 313 -18.39 7.15 -11.86
CA GLN A 313 -19.22 8.34 -12.08
C GLN A 313 -18.83 9.12 -13.35
N ASN A 314 -17.67 8.81 -13.95
CA ASN A 314 -17.24 9.35 -15.23
C ASN A 314 -16.53 8.30 -16.10
N LYS A 315 -17.31 7.36 -16.66
CA LYS A 315 -16.80 6.31 -17.56
C LYS A 315 -16.04 6.83 -18.77
N LEU A 316 -16.43 7.97 -19.33
CA LEU A 316 -15.75 8.56 -20.49
C LEU A 316 -14.32 8.99 -20.14
N LEU A 317 -14.12 9.58 -18.96
CA LEU A 317 -12.78 9.89 -18.46
C LEU A 317 -12.01 8.60 -18.13
N LEU A 318 -12.65 7.64 -17.46
CA LEU A 318 -12.02 6.35 -17.13
C LEU A 318 -11.49 5.65 -18.40
N ALA A 319 -12.30 5.55 -19.45
CA ALA A 319 -11.91 4.95 -20.72
C ALA A 319 -10.73 5.68 -21.40
N LYS A 320 -10.57 6.99 -21.19
CA LYS A 320 -9.43 7.75 -21.73
C LYS A 320 -8.12 7.52 -20.98
N ILE A 321 -8.20 7.16 -19.70
CA ILE A 321 -7.01 7.05 -18.83
C ILE A 321 -6.65 5.61 -18.48
N VAL A 322 -7.51 4.63 -18.82
CA VAL A 322 -7.36 3.23 -18.42
C VAL A 322 -6.00 2.66 -18.80
N ASP A 323 -5.49 2.98 -19.99
CA ASP A 323 -4.18 2.54 -20.50
C ASP A 323 -3.00 3.10 -19.69
N ASN A 324 -3.20 4.22 -18.98
CA ASN A 324 -2.18 4.79 -18.11
C ASN A 324 -2.21 4.18 -16.70
N THR A 325 -3.20 3.34 -16.36
CA THR A 325 -3.31 2.73 -15.03
C THR A 325 -2.60 1.38 -14.96
N VAL A 326 -1.99 1.07 -13.81
CA VAL A 326 -1.22 -0.16 -13.61
C VAL A 326 -1.78 -0.99 -12.46
N SER A 327 -2.06 -2.27 -12.70
CA SER A 327 -2.51 -3.22 -11.66
C SER A 327 -1.52 -4.37 -11.39
N CYS A 328 -0.53 -4.57 -12.26
CA CYS A 328 0.31 -5.76 -12.23
C CYS A 328 1.28 -5.82 -11.02
N SER A 329 1.32 -6.97 -10.32
CA SER A 329 2.29 -7.24 -9.25
C SER A 329 3.75 -7.31 -9.72
N HIS A 330 3.98 -7.63 -11.00
CA HIS A 330 5.32 -7.73 -11.59
C HIS A 330 5.80 -6.45 -12.29
N TRP A 331 4.97 -5.41 -12.34
CA TRP A 331 5.25 -4.14 -13.03
C TRP A 331 6.64 -3.59 -12.71
N LYS A 332 7.02 -3.58 -11.43
CA LYS A 332 8.30 -3.04 -10.97
C LYS A 332 9.53 -3.73 -11.51
N ARG A 333 9.40 -4.99 -11.91
CA ARG A 333 10.51 -5.81 -12.38
C ARG A 333 10.69 -5.71 -13.89
N TRP A 334 9.59 -5.59 -14.64
CA TRP A 334 9.62 -5.68 -16.11
C TRP A 334 9.22 -4.38 -16.80
N ASN A 335 8.71 -3.39 -16.06
CA ASN A 335 8.13 -2.17 -16.61
C ASN A 335 7.05 -2.46 -17.69
N GLN A 336 6.36 -3.60 -17.53
CA GLN A 336 5.29 -4.09 -18.38
C GLN A 336 4.28 -4.87 -17.53
N GLN A 337 2.99 -4.76 -17.86
CA GLN A 337 1.97 -5.59 -17.22
C GLN A 337 2.04 -7.02 -17.78
N CYS A 338 2.04 -8.03 -16.91
CA CYS A 338 2.19 -9.41 -17.36
C CYS A 338 0.92 -9.99 -18.02
N GLY A 339 -0.27 -9.50 -17.67
CA GLY A 339 -1.55 -10.01 -18.19
C GLY A 339 -2.12 -11.25 -17.49
N VAL A 340 -1.35 -11.89 -16.59
CA VAL A 340 -1.67 -13.22 -16.04
C VAL A 340 -1.65 -13.33 -14.52
N CYS A 341 -0.97 -12.41 -13.83
CA CYS A 341 -0.97 -12.42 -12.38
C CYS A 341 -2.39 -12.12 -11.84
N VAL A 342 -2.68 -12.52 -10.61
CA VAL A 342 -4.00 -12.35 -9.98
C VAL A 342 -4.58 -10.95 -10.20
N PRO A 343 -3.86 -9.83 -9.91
CA PRO A 343 -4.39 -8.49 -10.21
C PRO A 343 -4.61 -8.17 -11.69
N CYS A 344 -3.83 -8.75 -12.60
CA CYS A 344 -4.03 -8.57 -14.05
C CYS A 344 -5.28 -9.30 -14.53
N ILE A 345 -5.52 -10.55 -14.09
CA ILE A 345 -6.74 -11.29 -14.46
C ILE A 345 -7.98 -10.55 -13.94
N ILE A 346 -7.95 -10.09 -12.69
CA ILE A 346 -9.05 -9.32 -12.09
C ILE A 346 -9.25 -8.00 -12.83
N ARG A 347 -8.18 -7.28 -13.22
CA ARG A 347 -8.28 -6.06 -14.04
C ARG A 347 -8.98 -6.36 -15.37
N ARG A 348 -8.52 -7.37 -16.11
CA ARG A 348 -9.09 -7.72 -17.42
C ARG A 348 -10.56 -8.13 -17.30
N ALA A 349 -10.90 -8.91 -16.28
CA ALA A 349 -12.28 -9.27 -15.99
C ALA A 349 -13.14 -8.05 -15.66
N ALA A 350 -12.62 -7.10 -14.87
CA ALA A 350 -13.31 -5.87 -14.50
C ALA A 350 -13.56 -4.95 -15.71
N LEU A 351 -12.58 -4.79 -16.59
CA LEU A 351 -12.71 -4.01 -17.82
C LEU A 351 -13.68 -4.66 -18.81
N TYR A 352 -13.65 -6.00 -18.91
CA TYR A 352 -14.62 -6.76 -19.68
C TYR A 352 -16.06 -6.55 -19.16
N ALA A 353 -16.27 -6.68 -17.85
CA ALA A 353 -17.57 -6.45 -17.22
C ALA A 353 -18.06 -4.99 -17.39
N GLY A 354 -17.14 -4.02 -17.31
CA GLY A 354 -17.44 -2.61 -17.48
C GLY A 354 -17.60 -2.15 -18.94
N GLY A 355 -17.34 -3.02 -19.92
CA GLY A 355 -17.38 -2.67 -21.35
C GLY A 355 -16.32 -1.63 -21.75
N ILE A 356 -15.19 -1.59 -21.05
CA ILE A 356 -14.07 -0.69 -21.36
C ILE A 356 -12.96 -1.50 -22.03
N SER A 357 -12.60 -1.10 -23.26
CA SER A 357 -11.42 -1.63 -23.92
C SER A 357 -10.16 -0.90 -23.46
N GLU A 358 -9.06 -1.64 -23.37
CA GLU A 358 -7.72 -1.10 -23.14
C GLU A 358 -6.81 -1.54 -24.29
N ASN A 359 -5.85 -0.70 -24.67
CA ASN A 359 -4.83 -0.97 -25.68
C ASN A 359 -3.46 -1.22 -25.04
N THR A 360 -3.46 -1.87 -23.88
CA THR A 360 -2.23 -2.18 -23.15
C THR A 360 -1.55 -3.42 -23.71
N GLU A 361 -0.28 -3.32 -24.06
CA GLU A 361 0.53 -4.46 -24.49
C GLU A 361 0.99 -5.28 -23.27
N TYR A 362 0.31 -6.40 -23.02
CA TYR A 362 0.68 -7.34 -21.97
C TYR A 362 1.84 -8.23 -22.43
N SER A 363 2.67 -8.68 -21.48
CA SER A 363 3.63 -9.76 -21.77
C SER A 363 2.93 -11.02 -22.26
N PHE A 364 1.71 -11.28 -21.77
CA PHE A 364 0.81 -12.32 -22.26
C PHE A 364 -0.56 -11.73 -22.60
N ASN A 365 -0.76 -11.43 -23.89
CA ASN A 365 -2.04 -10.89 -24.38
C ASN A 365 -3.15 -11.95 -24.34
N PHE A 366 -2.86 -13.19 -24.74
CA PHE A 366 -3.84 -14.29 -24.73
C PHE A 366 -3.60 -15.23 -23.55
N LEU A 367 -4.64 -15.45 -22.73
CA LEU A 367 -4.52 -16.35 -21.57
C LEU A 367 -4.31 -17.82 -21.98
N ALA A 368 -4.78 -18.21 -23.16
CA ALA A 368 -4.64 -19.58 -23.66
C ALA A 368 -3.17 -19.98 -23.86
N ASP A 369 -2.32 -19.03 -24.29
CA ASP A 369 -0.90 -19.29 -24.54
C ASP A 369 -0.16 -19.62 -23.23
N VAL A 370 -0.60 -18.99 -22.13
CA VAL A 370 0.01 -19.11 -20.81
C VAL A 370 -0.14 -20.52 -20.24
N LEU A 371 -1.16 -21.29 -20.64
CA LEU A 371 -1.36 -22.67 -20.19
C LEU A 371 -0.18 -23.58 -20.58
N LYS A 372 0.57 -23.22 -21.63
CA LYS A 372 1.77 -23.92 -22.10
C LYS A 372 3.04 -23.48 -21.35
N GLU A 373 2.99 -22.36 -20.63
CA GLU A 373 4.11 -21.77 -19.90
C GLU A 373 4.13 -22.26 -18.44
N THR A 374 4.91 -23.30 -18.16
CA THR A 374 4.95 -23.98 -16.85
C THR A 374 5.18 -23.01 -15.68
N ASP A 375 6.09 -22.05 -15.84
CA ASP A 375 6.50 -21.13 -14.76
C ASP A 375 5.59 -19.90 -14.61
N ARG A 376 4.55 -19.77 -15.45
CA ARG A 376 3.69 -18.58 -15.52
C ARG A 376 2.21 -18.86 -15.34
N ARG A 377 1.79 -20.13 -15.44
CA ARG A 377 0.38 -20.53 -15.38
C ARG A 377 -0.22 -20.63 -13.98
N ASP A 378 0.59 -20.55 -12.92
CA ASP A 378 0.14 -20.80 -11.55
C ASP A 378 -1.00 -19.88 -11.09
N ASP A 379 -0.93 -18.58 -11.40
CA ASP A 379 -1.98 -17.62 -11.06
C ASP A 379 -3.29 -17.91 -11.82
N LEU A 380 -3.18 -18.24 -13.12
CA LEU A 380 -4.33 -18.59 -13.96
C LEU A 380 -4.98 -19.91 -13.49
N LEU A 381 -4.18 -20.93 -13.20
CA LEU A 381 -4.67 -22.20 -12.67
C LEU A 381 -5.33 -22.01 -11.30
N ALA A 382 -4.75 -21.18 -10.43
CA ALA A 382 -5.34 -20.85 -9.14
C ALA A 382 -6.73 -20.20 -9.30
N MET A 383 -6.88 -19.27 -10.26
CA MET A 383 -8.18 -18.67 -10.57
C MET A 383 -9.19 -19.68 -11.10
N ARG A 384 -8.79 -20.56 -12.03
CA ARG A 384 -9.67 -21.62 -12.56
C ARG A 384 -10.13 -22.57 -11.47
N ILE A 385 -9.21 -23.01 -10.60
CA ILE A 385 -9.53 -23.86 -9.45
C ILE A 385 -10.52 -23.16 -8.53
N ALA A 386 -10.29 -21.89 -8.21
CA ALA A 386 -11.18 -21.13 -7.35
C ALA A 386 -12.60 -20.99 -7.95
N VAL A 387 -12.69 -20.68 -9.24
CA VAL A 387 -13.97 -20.60 -9.97
C VAL A 387 -14.71 -21.94 -9.93
N THR A 388 -14.03 -23.06 -10.17
CA THR A 388 -14.66 -24.40 -10.12
C THR A 388 -15.07 -24.81 -8.70
N GLN A 389 -14.34 -24.36 -7.67
CA GLN A 389 -14.62 -24.70 -6.28
C GLN A 389 -15.71 -23.83 -5.63
N LYS A 390 -16.12 -22.72 -6.25
CA LYS A 390 -17.09 -21.78 -5.64
C LYS A 390 -18.44 -22.41 -5.28
N THR A 391 -18.84 -23.48 -5.96
CA THR A 391 -20.11 -24.19 -5.71
C THR A 391 -19.98 -25.33 -4.70
N THR A 392 -18.75 -25.79 -4.42
CA THR A 392 -18.48 -26.96 -3.56
C THR A 392 -17.85 -26.58 -2.22
N ARG A 393 -17.05 -25.52 -2.17
CA ARG A 393 -16.41 -25.02 -0.96
C ARG A 393 -17.33 -24.04 -0.23
N ASN A 394 -17.41 -24.17 1.09
CA ASN A 394 -18.13 -23.21 1.92
C ASN A 394 -17.44 -21.83 1.83
N ALA A 395 -18.13 -20.84 1.26
CA ALA A 395 -17.59 -19.51 1.03
C ALA A 395 -17.23 -18.77 2.34
N GLY A 396 -17.99 -19.01 3.42
CA GLY A 396 -17.70 -18.41 4.73
C GLY A 396 -16.38 -18.90 5.31
N ALA A 397 -16.17 -20.22 5.35
CA ALA A 397 -14.89 -20.79 5.76
C ALA A 397 -13.74 -20.31 4.85
N TRP A 398 -14.00 -20.19 3.54
CA TRP A 398 -13.00 -19.76 2.57
C TRP A 398 -12.51 -18.33 2.81
N ILE A 399 -13.41 -17.37 3.02
CA ILE A 399 -13.00 -15.98 3.30
C ILE A 399 -12.37 -15.84 4.69
N ALA A 400 -12.71 -16.72 5.64
CA ALA A 400 -12.09 -16.71 6.97
C ALA A 400 -10.62 -17.19 6.96
N ASP A 401 -10.21 -17.96 5.95
CA ASP A 401 -8.81 -18.42 5.82
C ASP A 401 -7.81 -17.26 5.56
N SER A 402 -8.28 -16.09 5.10
CA SER A 402 -7.43 -14.90 4.93
C SER A 402 -7.30 -14.05 6.20
N GLY A 403 -8.14 -14.26 7.20
CA GLY A 403 -8.06 -13.57 8.48
C GLY A 403 -9.41 -13.30 9.12
N PRO A 404 -9.41 -12.68 10.32
CA PRO A 404 -10.64 -12.30 11.01
C PRO A 404 -11.42 -11.27 10.19
N LEU A 405 -12.75 -11.41 10.14
CA LEU A 405 -13.64 -10.46 9.48
C LEU A 405 -14.74 -10.00 10.45
N PRO A 406 -15.22 -8.75 10.34
CA PRO A 406 -16.29 -8.26 11.20
C PRO A 406 -17.59 -9.04 11.00
N VAL A 407 -18.16 -9.55 12.09
CA VAL A 407 -19.35 -10.40 12.06
C VAL A 407 -20.56 -9.68 11.46
N SER A 408 -20.71 -8.38 11.74
CA SER A 408 -21.87 -7.58 11.31
C SER A 408 -21.99 -7.41 9.78
N VAL A 409 -20.88 -7.55 9.05
CA VAL A 409 -20.83 -7.37 7.58
C VAL A 409 -20.20 -8.58 6.89
N PHE A 410 -20.16 -9.73 7.57
CA PHE A 410 -19.52 -10.94 7.06
C PHE A 410 -20.18 -11.46 5.78
N GLU A 411 -21.51 -11.38 5.69
CA GLU A 411 -22.24 -11.79 4.48
C GLU A 411 -21.97 -10.86 3.30
N ASP A 412 -21.72 -9.56 3.51
CA ASP A 412 -21.32 -8.64 2.44
C ASP A 412 -19.94 -9.03 1.88
N PHE A 413 -19.01 -9.42 2.76
CA PHE A 413 -17.70 -9.93 2.34
C PHE A 413 -17.80 -11.26 1.57
N LYS A 414 -18.69 -12.15 2.01
CA LYS A 414 -18.97 -13.40 1.28
C LYS A 414 -19.58 -13.11 -0.10
N ALA A 415 -20.51 -12.17 -0.18
CA ALA A 415 -21.14 -11.76 -1.43
C ALA A 415 -20.12 -11.16 -2.41
N VAL A 416 -19.29 -10.20 -1.98
CA VAL A 416 -18.26 -9.61 -2.87
C VAL A 416 -17.21 -10.65 -3.30
N PHE A 417 -16.90 -11.61 -2.44
CA PHE A 417 -15.99 -12.71 -2.79
C PHE A 417 -16.56 -13.58 -3.93
N LEU A 418 -17.79 -14.05 -3.78
CA LEU A 418 -18.45 -14.89 -4.78
C LEU A 418 -18.70 -14.11 -6.08
N ASN A 419 -19.18 -12.87 -5.99
CA ASN A 419 -19.40 -12.00 -7.14
C ASN A 419 -18.08 -11.74 -7.90
N GLY A 420 -16.96 -11.60 -7.19
CA GLY A 420 -15.64 -11.47 -7.80
C GLY A 420 -15.21 -12.72 -8.56
N LEU A 421 -15.51 -13.92 -8.04
CA LEU A 421 -15.29 -15.18 -8.77
C LEU A 421 -16.22 -15.31 -9.98
N ASP A 422 -17.47 -14.84 -9.91
CA ASP A 422 -18.41 -14.84 -11.04
C ASP A 422 -17.93 -13.90 -12.18
N GLU A 423 -17.40 -12.73 -11.81
CA GLU A 423 -16.79 -11.78 -12.74
C GLU A 423 -15.59 -12.40 -13.46
N VAL A 424 -14.69 -13.04 -12.71
CA VAL A 424 -13.55 -13.77 -13.27
C VAL A 424 -14.01 -14.94 -14.14
N GLU A 425 -14.99 -15.74 -13.70
CA GLU A 425 -15.54 -16.86 -14.48
C GLU A 425 -16.04 -16.40 -15.85
N THR A 426 -16.82 -15.31 -15.87
CA THR A 426 -17.39 -14.74 -17.09
C THR A 426 -16.29 -14.38 -18.09
N PHE A 427 -15.23 -13.72 -17.61
CA PHE A 427 -14.08 -13.36 -18.42
C PHE A 427 -13.28 -14.58 -18.91
N LEU A 428 -13.01 -15.57 -18.05
CA LEU A 428 -12.27 -16.78 -18.44
C LEU A 428 -13.03 -17.63 -19.48
N LYS A 429 -14.38 -17.65 -19.42
CA LYS A 429 -15.21 -18.27 -20.46
C LYS A 429 -15.10 -17.53 -21.79
N ALA A 430 -15.13 -16.19 -21.77
CA ALA A 430 -14.96 -15.37 -22.97
C ALA A 430 -13.58 -15.59 -23.64
N GLU A 431 -12.53 -15.75 -22.83
CA GLU A 431 -11.16 -16.07 -23.27
C GLU A 431 -10.96 -17.57 -23.61
N ARG A 432 -11.98 -18.42 -23.42
CA ARG A 432 -11.95 -19.87 -23.69
C ARG A 432 -10.86 -20.63 -22.94
N VAL A 433 -10.59 -20.22 -21.69
CA VAL A 433 -9.57 -20.84 -20.82
C VAL A 433 -10.13 -21.46 -19.55
N LEU A 434 -11.46 -21.47 -19.36
CA LEU A 434 -12.09 -22.14 -18.23
C LEU A 434 -12.32 -23.63 -18.51
#